data_AF-A0A671VHQ5-F1
#
_entry.id   AF-A0A671VHQ5-F1
#
_cell.length_a   1.000
_cell.length_b   1.000
_cell.length_c   1.000
_cell.angle_alpha   90.00
_cell.angle_beta   90.00
_cell.angle_gamma   90.00
#
_symmetry.space_group_name_H-M   'P 1'
#
loop_
_entity.id
_entity.type
_entity.pdbx_description
1 polymer ?
#
loop_
_entity_poly.entity_id
_entity_poly.type
_entity_poly.pdbx_seq_one_letter_code
_entity_poly.pdbx_strand_id
1 'polypeptide(L)'
;MPRVVPDQRSKFENEEFFRKLSRECEIKYTGFRDRPHEERQARFQNACRDGRSEIAFVATGTNLSLQFFPANLHGDQRQVPTREYVDFERETGKVHLKAPMILNGVCVIWRGWIDLQRLDGMGFLEYDDERAQHEDALAQAAFEEARRRTRDFEDRDRSHREDLEDPVVSKIWD
;
A
#
# COMPACT_ATOMS: atom_id res chain seq x y z
N MET A 1 -0.94 7.90 12.44
CA MET A 1 -1.28 8.71 11.25
C MET A 1 -2.02 7.81 10.26
N PRO A 2 -3.12 8.26 9.64
CA PRO A 2 -3.88 7.45 8.70
C PRO A 2 -3.03 7.08 7.49
N ARG A 3 -3.17 5.83 7.02
CA ARG A 3 -2.42 5.29 5.87
C ARG A 3 -3.05 5.70 4.53
N VAL A 4 -4.31 6.12 4.54
CA VAL A 4 -5.13 6.46 3.37
C VAL A 4 -5.63 7.89 3.44
N VAL A 5 -5.85 8.50 2.28
CA VAL A 5 -6.42 9.85 2.15
C VAL A 5 -7.95 9.80 2.09
N PRO A 6 -8.66 10.85 2.55
CA PRO A 6 -10.08 11.00 2.27
C PRO A 6 -10.36 11.02 0.76
N ASP A 7 -11.54 10.55 0.36
CA ASP A 7 -12.01 10.55 -1.03
C ASP A 7 -11.04 9.88 -2.02
N GLN A 8 -10.50 8.71 -1.64
CA GLN A 8 -9.51 7.97 -2.42
C GLN A 8 -9.90 7.81 -3.91
N ARG A 9 -11.19 7.51 -4.17
CA ARG A 9 -11.72 7.37 -5.53
C ARG A 9 -11.58 8.64 -6.36
N SER A 10 -11.95 9.79 -5.80
CA SER A 10 -11.82 11.09 -6.47
C SER A 10 -10.36 11.38 -6.79
N LYS A 11 -9.44 11.08 -5.87
CA LYS A 11 -8.01 11.24 -6.09
C LYS A 11 -7.50 10.35 -7.23
N PHE A 12 -7.92 9.08 -7.26
CA PHE A 12 -7.57 8.14 -8.33
C PHE A 12 -8.08 8.60 -9.71
N GLU A 13 -9.32 9.10 -9.78
CA GLU A 13 -9.95 9.52 -11.03
C GLU A 13 -9.42 10.86 -11.56
N ASN A 14 -9.05 11.79 -10.67
CA ASN A 14 -8.70 13.16 -11.04
C ASN A 14 -7.19 13.43 -11.15
N GLU A 15 -6.34 12.74 -10.38
CA GLU A 15 -4.90 12.98 -10.44
C GLU A 15 -4.28 12.44 -11.73
N GLU A 16 -3.53 13.28 -12.42
CA GLU A 16 -2.87 12.94 -13.68
C GLU A 16 -1.93 11.73 -13.54
N PHE A 17 -1.29 11.60 -12.38
CA PHE A 17 -0.44 10.46 -12.05
C PHE A 17 -1.18 9.13 -12.17
N PHE A 18 -2.33 8.98 -11.50
CA PHE A 18 -3.14 7.76 -11.58
C PHE A 18 -3.77 7.56 -12.95
N ARG A 19 -4.26 8.63 -13.58
CA ARG A 19 -4.86 8.57 -14.93
C ARG A 19 -3.88 8.07 -16.00
N LYS A 20 -2.59 8.38 -15.86
CA LYS A 20 -1.53 7.87 -16.74
C LYS A 20 -1.28 6.39 -16.50
N LEU A 21 -1.21 5.98 -15.23
CA LEU A 21 -0.89 4.62 -14.84
C LEU A 21 -2.07 3.64 -14.88
N SER A 22 -3.32 4.13 -14.96
CA SER A 22 -4.52 3.30 -15.09
C SER A 22 -4.76 2.80 -16.50
N ARG A 23 -4.07 3.38 -17.48
CA ARG A 23 -4.05 2.87 -18.85
C ARG A 23 -2.99 1.80 -18.98
N GLU A 24 -3.26 0.81 -19.82
CA GLU A 24 -2.29 -0.22 -20.14
C GLU A 24 -1.02 0.43 -20.73
N CYS A 25 0.10 0.26 -20.03
CA CYS A 25 1.37 0.89 -20.35
C CYS A 25 2.48 -0.17 -20.42
N GLU A 26 3.49 0.09 -21.26
CA GLU A 26 4.68 -0.75 -21.30
C GLU A 26 5.42 -0.69 -19.96
N ILE A 27 5.80 -1.86 -19.47
CA ILE A 27 6.55 -2.04 -18.24
C ILE A 27 7.83 -2.84 -18.51
N LYS A 28 8.85 -2.62 -17.67
CA LYS A 28 10.10 -3.39 -17.70
C LYS A 28 10.52 -3.79 -16.31
N TYR A 29 11.04 -5.01 -16.18
CA TYR A 29 11.71 -5.43 -14.96
C TYR A 29 13.01 -4.64 -14.77
N THR A 30 13.17 -4.03 -13.59
CA THR A 30 14.29 -3.13 -13.30
C THR A 30 15.37 -3.74 -12.42
N GLY A 31 15.16 -4.95 -11.88
CA GLY A 31 16.13 -5.60 -11.02
C GLY A 31 17.39 -6.08 -11.77
N PHE A 32 18.52 -6.06 -11.04
CA PHE A 32 19.81 -6.63 -11.44
C PHE A 32 20.28 -6.20 -12.85
N ARG A 33 20.13 -4.91 -13.20
CA ARG A 33 20.52 -4.38 -14.53
C ARG A 33 22.03 -4.52 -14.84
N ASP A 34 22.86 -4.69 -13.83
CA ASP A 34 24.30 -4.95 -13.91
C ASP A 34 24.65 -6.40 -14.30
N ARG A 35 23.66 -7.32 -14.30
CA ARG A 35 23.88 -8.76 -14.51
C ARG A 35 23.56 -9.21 -15.93
N PRO A 36 24.14 -10.34 -16.38
CA PRO A 36 23.80 -10.97 -17.65
C PRO A 36 22.30 -11.27 -17.76
N HIS A 37 21.77 -11.19 -18.97
CA HIS A 37 20.33 -11.32 -19.24
C HIS A 37 19.73 -12.63 -18.72
N GLU A 38 20.40 -13.75 -18.93
CA GLU A 38 19.99 -15.07 -18.44
C GLU A 38 19.90 -15.12 -16.91
N GLU A 39 20.86 -14.51 -16.21
CA GLU A 39 20.83 -14.41 -14.75
C GLU A 39 19.64 -13.55 -14.29
N ARG A 40 19.34 -12.46 -15.02
CA ARG A 40 18.18 -11.61 -14.73
C ARG A 40 16.87 -12.36 -14.89
N GLN A 41 16.74 -13.20 -15.91
CA GLN A 41 15.56 -14.04 -16.13
C GLN A 41 15.33 -15.00 -14.97
N ALA A 42 16.36 -15.73 -14.55
CA ALA A 42 16.29 -16.65 -13.43
C ALA A 42 15.94 -15.91 -12.12
N ARG A 43 16.58 -14.76 -11.87
CA ARG A 43 16.30 -13.93 -10.69
C ARG A 43 14.89 -13.37 -10.68
N PHE A 44 14.38 -12.90 -11.80
CA PHE A 44 13.00 -12.40 -11.92
C PHE A 44 11.99 -13.51 -11.59
N GLN A 45 12.14 -14.70 -12.19
CA GLN A 45 11.25 -15.83 -11.91
C GLN A 45 11.28 -16.23 -10.43
N ASN A 46 12.46 -16.28 -9.82
CA ASN A 46 12.60 -16.59 -8.40
C ASN A 46 11.98 -15.49 -7.52
N ALA A 47 12.19 -14.22 -7.84
CA ALA A 47 11.59 -13.11 -7.11
C ALA A 47 10.06 -13.15 -7.16
N CYS A 48 9.49 -13.44 -8.35
CA CYS A 48 8.04 -13.65 -8.49
C CYS A 48 7.54 -14.81 -7.62
N ARG A 49 8.28 -15.93 -7.54
CA ARG A 49 7.95 -17.05 -6.63
C ARG A 49 8.14 -16.71 -5.15
N ASP A 50 9.06 -15.80 -4.83
CA ASP A 50 9.26 -15.25 -3.48
C ASP A 50 8.20 -14.19 -3.12
N GLY A 51 7.35 -13.80 -4.06
CA GLY A 51 6.25 -12.85 -3.83
C GLY A 51 6.65 -11.37 -3.91
N ARG A 52 7.76 -11.03 -4.56
CA ARG A 52 8.21 -9.64 -4.73
C ARG A 52 8.84 -9.41 -6.10
N SER A 53 8.67 -8.21 -6.65
CA SER A 53 9.38 -7.84 -7.88
C SER A 53 9.49 -6.32 -8.03
N GLU A 54 10.39 -5.86 -8.88
CA GLU A 54 10.58 -4.44 -9.17
C GLU A 54 10.36 -4.18 -10.66
N ILE A 55 9.43 -3.27 -10.97
CA ILE A 55 9.09 -2.92 -12.34
C ILE A 55 9.12 -1.40 -12.52
N ALA A 56 9.29 -0.96 -13.76
CA ALA A 56 9.12 0.43 -14.15
C ALA A 56 8.09 0.55 -15.26
N PHE A 57 7.23 1.54 -15.16
CA PHE A 57 6.45 2.05 -16.29
C PHE A 57 7.38 2.81 -17.23
N VAL A 58 7.50 2.37 -18.48
CA VAL A 58 8.42 2.95 -19.46
C VAL A 58 8.01 4.36 -19.84
N ALA A 59 6.71 4.59 -20.04
CA ALA A 59 6.17 5.87 -20.49
C ALA A 59 6.38 7.01 -19.47
N THR A 60 6.29 6.70 -18.17
CA THR A 60 6.41 7.70 -17.10
C THR A 60 7.74 7.65 -16.36
N GLY A 61 8.52 6.58 -16.53
CA GLY A 61 9.72 6.31 -15.73
C GLY A 61 9.43 5.96 -14.26
N THR A 62 8.18 5.66 -13.92
CA THR A 62 7.77 5.38 -12.54
C THR A 62 8.21 3.97 -12.14
N ASN A 63 9.09 3.86 -11.14
CA ASN A 63 9.47 2.57 -10.54
C ASN A 63 8.48 2.18 -9.45
N LEU A 64 8.05 0.91 -9.43
CA LEU A 64 7.24 0.31 -8.40
C LEU A 64 7.92 -0.95 -7.86
N SER A 65 7.99 -1.05 -6.53
CA SER A 65 8.27 -2.30 -5.82
C SER A 65 6.94 -2.99 -5.54
N LEU A 66 6.72 -4.14 -6.18
CA LEU A 66 5.51 -4.94 -6.07
C LEU A 66 5.68 -6.01 -5.00
N GLN A 67 4.62 -6.23 -4.23
CA GLN A 67 4.47 -7.35 -3.32
C GLN A 67 3.21 -8.12 -3.69
N PHE A 68 3.34 -9.43 -3.85
CA PHE A 68 2.29 -10.34 -4.34
C PHE A 68 1.55 -11.02 -3.19
N PHE A 69 1.40 -10.33 -2.07
CA PHE A 69 0.71 -10.81 -0.87
C PHE A 69 -0.41 -9.84 -0.46
N PRO A 70 -1.47 -10.32 0.21
CA PRO A 70 -2.42 -9.44 0.85
C PRO A 70 -1.70 -8.60 1.92
N ALA A 71 -1.86 -7.27 1.88
CA ALA A 71 -1.11 -6.35 2.74
C ALA A 71 -1.36 -6.49 4.25
N ASN A 72 -2.36 -7.30 4.64
CA ASN A 72 -2.80 -7.47 6.02
C ASN A 72 -2.01 -8.57 6.74
N LEU A 73 -1.12 -9.28 6.02
CA LEU A 73 -0.37 -10.42 6.52
C LEU A 73 1.10 -10.03 6.77
N HIS A 74 1.34 -9.21 7.79
CA HIS A 74 2.70 -8.94 8.30
C HIS A 74 3.11 -10.04 9.30
N GLY A 75 3.28 -11.27 8.82
CA GLY A 75 3.72 -12.40 9.64
C GLY A 75 5.05 -12.97 9.13
N ASP A 76 5.96 -13.29 10.05
CA ASP A 76 7.34 -13.78 9.86
C ASP A 76 7.47 -15.16 9.15
N GLN A 77 6.39 -15.65 8.51
CA GLN A 77 6.44 -16.86 7.72
C GLN A 77 6.69 -16.50 6.25
N ARG A 78 7.67 -17.15 5.62
CA ARG A 78 7.86 -17.12 4.16
C ARG A 78 6.60 -17.67 3.49
N GLN A 79 5.64 -16.79 3.22
CA GLN A 79 4.46 -17.15 2.44
C GLN A 79 4.85 -17.24 0.97
N VAL A 80 4.27 -18.22 0.28
CA VAL A 80 4.39 -18.35 -1.17
C VAL A 80 3.17 -17.66 -1.78
N PRO A 81 3.34 -16.75 -2.76
CA PRO A 81 2.22 -16.08 -3.39
C PRO A 81 1.29 -17.10 -4.04
N THR A 82 -0.02 -16.90 -3.92
CA THR A 82 -1.01 -17.76 -4.55
C THR A 82 -1.03 -17.54 -6.05
N ARG A 83 -1.59 -18.50 -6.79
CA ARG A 83 -1.81 -18.40 -8.25
C ARG A 83 -2.64 -17.18 -8.66
N GLU A 84 -3.42 -16.61 -7.76
CA GLU A 84 -4.18 -15.38 -8.02
C GLU A 84 -3.26 -14.16 -8.21
N TYR A 85 -2.15 -14.12 -7.48
CA TYR A 85 -1.19 -13.01 -7.53
C TYR A 85 -0.05 -13.25 -8.51
N VAL A 86 0.36 -14.51 -8.69
CA VAL A 86 1.44 -14.90 -9.59
C VAL A 86 1.03 -16.13 -10.39
N ASP A 87 0.78 -15.96 -11.68
CA ASP A 87 0.35 -17.04 -12.57
C ASP A 87 1.32 -17.22 -13.74
N PHE A 88 2.07 -18.32 -13.72
CA PHE A 88 2.96 -18.74 -14.81
C PHE A 88 2.28 -19.67 -15.82
N GLU A 89 1.11 -20.21 -15.51
CA GLU A 89 0.43 -21.21 -16.32
C GLU A 89 -0.60 -20.59 -17.26
N ARG A 90 -1.03 -19.35 -16.99
CA ARG A 90 -2.04 -18.65 -17.78
C ARG A 90 -1.66 -18.44 -19.25
N GLU A 91 -0.40 -18.14 -19.53
CA GLU A 91 0.10 -17.98 -20.90
C GLU A 91 1.56 -18.43 -20.99
N THR A 92 1.88 -19.29 -21.95
CA THR A 92 3.23 -19.85 -22.08
C THR A 92 4.25 -18.78 -22.41
N GLY A 93 5.31 -18.71 -21.61
CA GLY A 93 6.39 -17.73 -21.79
C GLY A 93 6.14 -16.38 -21.13
N LYS A 94 4.99 -16.20 -20.46
CA LYS A 94 4.67 -14.99 -19.70
C LYS A 94 4.29 -15.33 -18.26
N VAL A 95 4.38 -14.34 -17.39
CA VAL A 95 3.85 -14.41 -16.03
C VAL A 95 2.83 -13.29 -15.85
N HIS A 96 1.63 -13.64 -15.40
CA HIS A 96 0.60 -12.67 -15.03
C HIS A 96 0.71 -12.39 -13.54
N LEU A 97 0.70 -11.10 -13.20
CA LEU A 97 1.03 -10.62 -11.88
C LEU A 97 -0.07 -9.65 -11.41
N LYS A 98 -0.46 -9.79 -10.15
CA LYS A 98 -1.42 -8.91 -9.46
C LYS A 98 -0.80 -8.53 -8.12
N ALA A 99 -0.79 -7.24 -7.79
CA ALA A 99 -0.16 -6.72 -6.57
C ALA A 99 -1.03 -5.62 -5.94
N PRO A 100 -1.68 -5.87 -4.80
CA PRO A 100 -2.50 -4.87 -4.12
C PRO A 100 -1.61 -3.97 -3.23
N MET A 101 -1.70 -2.65 -3.39
CA MET A 101 -0.85 -1.70 -2.67
C MET A 101 -1.58 -0.39 -2.31
N ILE A 102 -0.98 0.39 -1.41
CA ILE A 102 -1.42 1.75 -1.10
C ILE A 102 -0.41 2.71 -1.72
N LEU A 103 -0.81 3.46 -2.73
CA LEU A 103 0.04 4.39 -3.44
C LEU A 103 -0.46 5.81 -3.20
N ASN A 104 0.38 6.70 -2.66
CA ASN A 104 0.02 8.08 -2.30
C ASN A 104 -1.29 8.20 -1.46
N GLY A 105 -1.55 7.19 -0.61
CA GLY A 105 -2.75 7.12 0.22
C GLY A 105 -4.02 6.63 -0.49
N VAL A 106 -3.90 6.07 -1.69
CA VAL A 106 -5.01 5.46 -2.46
C VAL A 106 -4.77 3.96 -2.54
N CYS A 107 -5.77 3.16 -2.17
CA CYS A 107 -5.78 1.71 -2.37
C CYS A 107 -5.93 1.39 -3.86
N VAL A 108 -4.92 0.73 -4.42
CA VAL A 108 -4.87 0.35 -5.83
C VAL A 108 -4.40 -1.10 -5.98
N ILE A 109 -4.82 -1.73 -7.06
CA ILE A 109 -4.31 -3.03 -7.50
C ILE A 109 -3.51 -2.81 -8.76
N TRP A 110 -2.23 -3.12 -8.73
CA TRP A 110 -1.44 -3.22 -9.94
C TRP A 110 -1.71 -4.57 -10.60
N ARG A 111 -1.93 -4.56 -11.92
CA ARG A 111 -2.08 -5.75 -12.75
C ARG A 111 -1.19 -5.64 -13.96
N GLY A 112 -0.63 -6.76 -14.39
CA GLY A 112 0.14 -6.80 -15.62
C GLY A 112 0.64 -8.20 -15.95
N TRP A 113 1.35 -8.28 -17.07
CA TRP A 113 2.06 -9.47 -17.49
C TRP A 113 3.46 -9.09 -17.95
N ILE A 114 4.41 -10.01 -17.76
CA ILE A 114 5.80 -9.84 -18.20
C ILE A 114 6.23 -11.09 -18.98
N ASP A 115 6.87 -10.88 -20.12
CA ASP A 115 7.55 -11.91 -20.91
C ASP A 115 8.80 -12.40 -20.17
N LEU A 116 8.88 -13.72 -19.97
CA LEU A 116 9.96 -14.35 -19.21
C LEU A 116 11.31 -14.32 -19.92
N GLN A 117 11.31 -14.16 -21.25
CA GLN A 117 12.53 -14.05 -22.03
C GLN A 117 12.96 -12.60 -22.15
N ARG A 118 12.05 -11.67 -22.44
CA ARG A 118 12.40 -10.27 -22.72
C ARG A 118 12.47 -9.39 -21.47
N LEU A 119 11.81 -9.80 -20.39
CA LEU A 119 11.69 -9.03 -19.14
C LEU A 119 11.01 -7.67 -19.32
N ASP A 120 10.12 -7.59 -20.31
CA ASP A 120 9.21 -6.49 -20.59
C ASP A 120 7.77 -7.01 -20.72
N GLY A 121 6.80 -6.10 -20.74
CA GLY A 121 5.40 -6.46 -20.88
C GLY A 121 4.48 -5.27 -20.72
N MET A 122 3.25 -5.52 -20.27
CA MET A 122 2.24 -4.47 -20.07
C MET A 122 1.66 -4.53 -18.67
N GLY A 123 1.35 -3.36 -18.10
CA GLY A 123 0.69 -3.27 -16.81
C GLY A 123 -0.07 -1.96 -16.63
N PHE A 124 -0.92 -1.92 -15.61
CA PHE A 124 -1.76 -0.79 -15.25
C PHE A 124 -2.21 -0.86 -13.79
N LEU A 125 -2.75 0.25 -13.29
CA LEU A 125 -3.35 0.36 -11.97
C LEU A 125 -4.89 0.36 -12.05
N GLU A 126 -5.52 -0.38 -11.15
CA GLU A 126 -6.96 -0.36 -10.90
C GLU A 126 -7.22 0.17 -9.49
N TYR A 127 -8.36 0.83 -9.29
CA TYR A 127 -8.79 1.23 -7.96
C TYR A 127 -9.35 0.03 -7.18
N ASP A 128 -8.95 -0.11 -5.92
CA ASP A 128 -9.39 -1.20 -5.04
C ASP A 128 -10.51 -0.71 -4.11
N ASP A 129 -11.76 -0.81 -4.56
CA ASP A 129 -12.92 -0.27 -3.81
C ASP A 129 -13.13 -1.01 -2.48
N GLU A 130 -13.05 -2.35 -2.49
CA GLU A 130 -13.23 -3.17 -1.29
C GLU A 130 -12.16 -2.85 -0.23
N ARG A 131 -10.90 -2.75 -0.65
CA ARG A 131 -9.82 -2.43 0.27
C ARG A 131 -9.83 -0.98 0.72
N ALA A 132 -10.20 -0.05 -0.17
CA ALA A 132 -10.35 1.36 0.19
C ALA A 132 -11.38 1.53 1.31
N GLN A 133 -12.55 0.88 1.21
CA GLN A 133 -13.57 0.92 2.26
C GLN A 133 -13.06 0.33 3.58
N HIS A 134 -12.34 -0.80 3.52
CA HIS A 134 -11.78 -1.43 4.72
C HIS A 134 -10.71 -0.58 5.41
N GLU A 135 -9.77 0.00 4.64
CA GLU A 135 -8.72 0.87 5.17
C GLU A 135 -9.28 2.21 5.66
N ASP A 136 -10.31 2.77 5.00
CA ASP A 136 -11.02 3.97 5.46
C ASP A 136 -11.70 3.72 6.81
N ALA A 137 -12.39 2.58 6.98
CA ALA A 137 -13.01 2.23 8.25
C ALA A 137 -11.97 2.09 9.38
N LEU A 138 -10.83 1.46 9.10
CA LEU A 138 -9.71 1.35 10.04
C LEU A 138 -9.10 2.71 10.38
N ALA A 139 -8.93 3.57 9.38
CA ALA A 139 -8.38 4.91 9.57
C ALA A 139 -9.33 5.78 10.40
N GLN A 140 -10.64 5.70 10.16
CA GLN A 140 -11.67 6.37 10.96
C GLN A 140 -11.65 5.88 12.41
N ALA A 141 -11.63 4.56 12.64
CA ALA A 141 -11.55 3.99 13.98
C ALA A 141 -10.30 4.46 14.73
N ALA A 142 -9.13 4.46 14.08
CA ALA A 142 -7.88 4.95 14.66
C ALA A 142 -7.93 6.46 14.96
N PHE A 143 -8.60 7.25 14.11
CA PHE A 143 -8.77 8.68 14.33
C PHE A 143 -9.71 8.98 15.49
N GLU A 144 -10.83 8.26 15.60
CA GLU A 144 -11.74 8.35 16.74
C GLU A 144 -11.07 7.95 18.05
N GLU A 145 -10.28 6.88 18.03
CA GLU A 145 -9.53 6.44 19.20
C GLU A 145 -8.48 7.49 19.62
N ALA A 146 -7.74 8.05 18.67
CA ALA A 146 -6.79 9.13 18.95
C ALA A 146 -7.51 10.37 19.52
N ARG A 147 -8.65 10.77 18.93
CA ARG A 147 -9.46 11.90 19.40
C ARG A 147 -10.02 11.67 20.80
N ARG A 148 -10.48 10.45 21.12
CA ARG A 148 -10.90 10.08 22.48
C ARG A 148 -9.74 10.19 23.45
N ARG A 149 -8.56 9.64 23.12
CA ARG A 149 -7.37 9.73 23.98
C ARG A 149 -6.94 11.17 24.23
N THR A 150 -6.98 12.04 23.22
CA THR A 150 -6.68 13.48 23.40
C THR A 150 -7.70 14.14 24.30
N ARG A 151 -9.00 13.87 24.11
CA ARG A 151 -10.06 14.42 24.96
C ARG A 151 -9.94 13.95 26.41
N ASP A 152 -9.70 12.66 26.63
CA ASP A 152 -9.50 12.09 27.97
C ASP A 152 -8.28 12.69 28.67
N PHE A 153 -7.24 13.03 27.90
CA PHE A 153 -6.06 13.71 28.42
C PHE A 153 -6.35 15.17 28.78
N GLU A 154 -7.06 15.91 27.92
CA GLU A 154 -7.50 17.29 28.19
C GLU A 154 -8.44 17.38 29.40
N ASP A 155 -9.36 16.44 29.54
CA ASP A 155 -10.29 16.38 30.67
C ASP A 155 -9.55 16.05 31.98
N ARG A 156 -8.55 15.16 31.95
CA ARG A 156 -7.68 14.88 33.12
C ARG A 156 -6.79 16.05 33.51
N ASP A 157 -6.24 16.76 32.53
CA ASP A 157 -5.42 17.95 32.79
C ASP A 157 -6.28 19.06 33.41
N ARG A 158 -7.51 19.25 32.90
CA ARG A 158 -8.48 20.17 33.49
C ARG A 158 -8.85 19.77 34.92
N SER A 159 -9.21 18.51 35.16
CA SER A 159 -9.58 18.06 36.51
C SER A 159 -8.41 18.21 37.49
N HIS A 160 -7.18 17.90 37.05
CA HIS A 160 -5.98 18.09 37.87
C HIS A 160 -5.71 19.58 38.16
N ARG A 161 -6.04 20.48 37.22
CA ARG A 161 -5.93 21.93 37.44
C ARG A 161 -6.99 22.44 38.41
N GLU A 162 -8.23 21.95 38.31
CA GLU A 162 -9.32 22.27 39.24
C GLU A 162 -9.01 21.77 40.66
N ASP A 163 -8.46 20.56 40.82
CA ASP A 163 -8.01 20.02 42.12
C ASP A 163 -6.84 20.84 42.73
N LEU A 164 -5.98 21.44 41.89
CA LEU A 164 -4.88 22.31 42.32
C LEU A 164 -5.30 23.76 42.60
N GLU A 165 -6.42 24.22 42.04
CA GLU A 165 -7.05 25.51 42.36
C GLU A 165 -7.90 25.44 43.64
N ASP A 166 -8.11 24.24 44.22
CA ASP A 166 -8.85 24.00 45.47
C ASP A 166 -7.98 23.70 46.72
N PRO A 167 -6.90 24.47 47.00
CA PRO A 167 -6.47 24.69 48.37
C PRO A 167 -6.79 26.12 48.79
N VAL A 168 -7.63 26.25 49.83
CA VAL A 168 -7.88 27.47 50.65
C VAL A 168 -9.14 28.29 50.29
N VAL A 169 -10.34 27.69 50.35
CA VAL A 169 -11.59 28.44 50.64
C VAL A 169 -12.44 27.75 51.74
N SER A 170 -11.81 27.06 52.69
CA SER A 170 -12.56 26.35 53.77
C SER A 170 -12.01 26.56 55.20
N LYS A 171 -11.15 27.56 55.44
CA LYS A 171 -10.74 27.94 56.82
C LYS A 171 -10.67 29.45 57.05
N ILE A 172 -11.75 30.15 56.72
CA ILE A 172 -12.10 31.43 57.34
C ILE A 172 -13.52 31.16 57.84
N TRP A 173 -13.83 31.50 59.10
CA TRP A 173 -15.01 31.09 59.87
C TRP A 173 -14.91 29.73 60.61
N ASP A 174 -13.96 29.63 61.55
CA ASP A 174 -14.27 29.24 62.95
C ASP A 174 -13.11 29.68 63.88
#